data_AF-A0A0C3AGZ9-F1
#
_entry.id   AF-A0A0C3AGZ9-F1
#
_cell.length_a   1.000
_cell.length_b   1.000
_cell.length_c   1.000
_cell.angle_alpha   90.00
_cell.angle_beta   90.00
_cell.angle_gamma   90.00
#
_symmetry.space_group_name_H-M   'P 1'
#
loop_
_entity.id
_entity.type
_entity.pdbx_description
1 polymer ?
#
loop_
_entity_poly.entity_id
_entity_poly.type
_entity_poly.pdbx_seq_one_letter_code
_entity_poly.pdbx_strand_id
1 'polypeptide(L)'
;MHEPSLDTSFQNEITEHTLVGPSAHIAHSPRSIILQCGILYYSIRDIPDPPGLSFVHDLSKLDRLWDDSSPQWDRLSPVVIRGVPIAIIHWQTIYCYGHNRWWRGISQKWYQWKFLVAEYRSLSPTGFWCKYCHDGVPLKVTCIMRLQCQARRAEDDAMVTRAHLAYNAEEFAHIFAYRTTGRVTRVMTDARTIAQLYRRILARQC
;
A
#
# COMPACT_ATOMS: atom_id res chain seq x y z
N MET A 1 -29.12 -22.71 80.16
CA MET A 1 -30.11 -23.19 79.17
C MET A 1 -29.29 -23.73 78.00
N HIS A 2 -28.76 -24.96 78.13
CA HIS A 2 -29.29 -26.21 77.57
C HIS A 2 -29.54 -26.16 76.03
N GLU A 3 -28.63 -26.84 75.32
CA GLU A 3 -28.63 -27.51 73.99
C GLU A 3 -29.97 -28.15 73.52
N PRO A 4 -30.09 -28.86 72.37
CA PRO A 4 -29.31 -28.93 71.10
C PRO A 4 -30.21 -29.16 69.82
N SER A 5 -29.56 -29.63 68.73
CA SER A 5 -30.05 -30.62 67.73
C SER A 5 -30.81 -30.14 66.49
N LEU A 6 -30.65 -30.71 65.29
CA LEU A 6 -29.90 -31.87 64.77
C LEU A 6 -29.96 -31.77 63.22
N ASP A 7 -28.88 -32.23 62.59
CA ASP A 7 -28.85 -33.18 61.46
C ASP A 7 -29.71 -32.94 60.20
N THR A 8 -29.10 -33.02 59.03
CA THR A 8 -29.04 -34.30 58.27
C THR A 8 -28.55 -33.99 56.85
N SER A 9 -27.43 -34.59 56.50
CA SER A 9 -26.93 -34.73 55.13
C SER A 9 -27.81 -35.72 54.36
N PHE A 10 -28.28 -35.37 53.17
CA PHE A 10 -28.68 -36.38 52.17
C PHE A 10 -28.17 -36.01 50.78
N GLN A 11 -27.46 -36.97 50.21
CA GLN A 11 -26.87 -37.01 48.88
C GLN A 11 -27.96 -37.02 47.80
N ASN A 12 -27.69 -36.43 46.64
CA ASN A 12 -27.43 -37.22 45.43
C ASN A 12 -27.08 -36.35 44.21
N GLU A 13 -26.11 -36.88 43.47
CA GLU A 13 -25.68 -36.51 42.12
C GLU A 13 -26.86 -36.33 41.15
N ILE A 14 -26.67 -35.51 40.12
CA ILE A 14 -26.65 -35.94 38.70
C ILE A 14 -26.29 -34.73 37.82
N THR A 15 -25.08 -34.80 37.28
CA THR A 15 -24.67 -34.44 35.90
C THR A 15 -25.33 -33.23 35.23
N GLU A 16 -24.70 -32.04 35.33
CA GLU A 16 -24.89 -30.98 34.35
C GLU A 16 -23.89 -31.12 33.20
N HIS A 17 -24.45 -31.41 32.03
CA HIS A 17 -23.77 -31.48 30.76
C HIS A 17 -23.04 -30.17 30.42
N THR A 18 -21.75 -30.31 30.12
CA THR A 18 -20.90 -29.34 29.44
C THR A 18 -21.58 -28.83 28.16
N LEU A 19 -22.17 -27.63 28.22
CA LEU A 19 -22.47 -26.84 27.03
C LEU A 19 -21.21 -26.09 26.62
N VAL A 20 -20.49 -26.66 25.66
CA VAL A 20 -19.45 -25.97 24.90
C VAL A 20 -20.13 -24.84 24.14
N GLY A 21 -20.07 -23.62 24.71
CA GLY A 21 -20.49 -22.40 24.04
C GLY A 21 -19.64 -22.20 22.78
N PRO A 22 -20.25 -21.76 21.65
CA PRO A 22 -19.52 -21.58 20.41
C PRO A 22 -18.42 -20.55 20.61
N SER A 23 -17.19 -20.99 20.37
CA SER A 23 -15.98 -20.18 20.29
C SER A 23 -16.31 -18.88 19.55
N ALA A 24 -16.16 -17.75 20.23
CA ALA A 24 -16.33 -16.43 19.64
C ALA A 24 -15.36 -16.31 18.46
N HIS A 25 -15.87 -16.56 17.25
CA HIS A 25 -15.19 -16.19 16.03
C HIS A 25 -14.84 -14.71 16.18
N ILE A 26 -13.54 -14.40 16.23
CA ILE A 26 -13.04 -13.04 16.12
C ILE A 26 -13.67 -12.48 14.85
N ALA A 27 -14.73 -11.69 15.01
CA ALA A 27 -15.38 -11.00 13.91
C ALA A 27 -14.33 -10.04 13.36
N HIS A 28 -13.67 -10.43 12.28
CA HIS A 28 -12.73 -9.55 11.61
C HIS A 28 -13.53 -8.34 11.13
N SER A 29 -13.24 -7.18 11.71
CA SER A 29 -13.92 -5.93 11.35
C SER A 29 -13.86 -5.76 9.83
N PRO A 30 -15.01 -5.55 9.16
CA PRO A 30 -15.05 -5.41 7.72
C PRO A 30 -14.20 -4.21 7.30
N ARG A 31 -13.38 -4.41 6.28
CA ARG A 31 -12.59 -3.35 5.65
C ARG A 31 -13.38 -2.74 4.50
N SER A 32 -13.01 -1.54 4.11
CA SER A 32 -13.67 -0.82 3.02
C SER A 32 -12.67 -0.22 2.05
N ILE A 33 -13.07 -0.16 0.78
CA ILE A 33 -12.37 0.59 -0.26
C ILE A 33 -13.35 1.47 -1.02
N ILE A 34 -12.91 2.68 -1.38
CA ILE A 34 -13.70 3.63 -2.18
C ILE A 34 -13.35 3.40 -3.64
N LEU A 35 -14.36 3.00 -4.42
CA LEU A 35 -14.30 2.81 -5.86
C LEU A 35 -15.13 3.91 -6.54
N GLN A 36 -14.99 4.05 -7.86
CA GLN A 36 -15.83 4.97 -8.63
C GLN A 36 -17.33 4.65 -8.52
N CYS A 37 -17.67 3.38 -8.32
CA CYS A 37 -19.06 2.92 -8.13
C CYS A 37 -19.57 3.00 -6.69
N GLY A 38 -18.74 3.42 -5.72
CA GLY A 38 -19.11 3.54 -4.32
C GLY A 38 -18.17 2.79 -3.36
N ILE A 39 -18.63 2.59 -2.13
CA ILE A 39 -17.84 1.92 -1.08
C ILE A 39 -18.08 0.41 -1.15
N LEU A 40 -17.00 -0.35 -1.29
CA LEU A 40 -17.02 -1.82 -1.23
C LEU A 40 -16.50 -2.29 0.14
N TYR A 41 -17.33 -3.03 0.86
CA TYR A 41 -16.95 -3.69 2.11
C TYR A 41 -16.50 -5.13 1.87
N TYR A 42 -15.35 -5.49 2.43
CA TYR A 42 -14.71 -6.80 2.25
C TYR A 42 -13.96 -7.25 3.51
N SER A 43 -13.71 -8.55 3.59
CA SER A 43 -12.85 -9.19 4.57
C SER A 43 -11.52 -9.59 3.94
N ILE A 44 -10.53 -9.93 4.77
CA ILE A 44 -9.23 -10.44 4.31
C ILE A 44 -9.40 -11.69 3.45
N ARG A 45 -10.40 -12.53 3.73
CA ARG A 45 -10.68 -13.78 3.01
C ARG A 45 -11.22 -13.57 1.60
N ASP A 46 -11.76 -12.38 1.32
CA ASP A 46 -12.30 -12.04 0.01
C ASP A 46 -11.21 -11.59 -0.97
N ILE A 47 -9.96 -11.42 -0.49
CA ILE A 47 -8.84 -10.94 -1.30
C ILE A 47 -8.15 -12.15 -1.94
N PRO A 48 -8.17 -12.29 -3.28
CA PRO A 48 -7.47 -13.37 -3.95
C PRO A 48 -5.95 -13.15 -3.91
N ASP A 49 -5.19 -14.23 -4.15
CA ASP A 49 -3.75 -14.13 -4.39
C ASP A 49 -3.47 -13.15 -5.54
N PRO A 50 -2.42 -12.31 -5.42
CA PRO A 50 -2.10 -11.37 -6.48
C PRO A 50 -1.70 -12.11 -7.76
N PRO A 51 -2.32 -11.82 -8.90
CA PRO A 51 -2.00 -12.51 -10.14
C PRO A 51 -0.63 -12.09 -10.69
N GLY A 52 0.04 -13.03 -11.35
CA GLY A 52 1.30 -12.79 -12.05
C GLY A 52 1.11 -11.94 -13.30
N LEU A 53 1.11 -10.61 -13.16
CA LEU A 53 0.93 -9.68 -14.29
C LEU A 53 2.25 -9.17 -14.88
N SER A 54 2.22 -8.96 -16.19
CA SER A 54 3.26 -8.29 -16.97
C SER A 54 2.62 -7.42 -18.05
N PHE A 55 3.10 -6.18 -18.17
CA PHE A 55 2.63 -5.19 -19.15
C PHE A 55 3.75 -4.73 -20.08
N VAL A 56 4.82 -5.52 -20.19
CA VAL A 56 6.02 -5.16 -20.98
C VAL A 56 5.70 -4.95 -22.45
N HIS A 57 4.64 -5.60 -22.96
CA HIS A 57 4.22 -5.55 -24.36
C HIS A 57 2.91 -4.80 -24.59
N ASP A 58 2.21 -4.38 -23.53
CA ASP A 58 0.88 -3.78 -23.65
C ASP A 58 0.66 -2.75 -22.55
N LEU A 59 1.25 -1.57 -22.75
CA LEU A 59 1.07 -0.42 -21.86
C LEU A 59 -0.36 0.12 -21.91
N SER A 60 -1.02 0.02 -23.07
CA SER A 60 -2.41 0.43 -23.23
C SER A 60 -3.34 -0.40 -22.34
N LYS A 61 -3.09 -1.71 -22.21
CA LYS A 61 -3.82 -2.56 -21.25
C LYS A 61 -3.54 -2.17 -19.81
N LEU A 62 -2.31 -1.82 -19.46
CA LEU A 62 -2.03 -1.31 -18.12
C LEU A 62 -2.83 -0.03 -17.84
N ASP A 63 -2.90 0.90 -18.79
CA ASP A 63 -3.66 2.14 -18.65
C ASP A 63 -5.16 1.89 -18.44
N ARG A 64 -5.75 0.98 -19.22
CA ARG A 64 -7.15 0.54 -19.08
C ARG A 64 -7.43 -0.18 -17.77
N LEU A 65 -6.45 -0.87 -17.19
CA LEU A 65 -6.60 -1.59 -15.92
C LEU A 65 -6.20 -0.75 -14.68
N TRP A 66 -5.63 0.44 -14.87
CA TRP A 66 -4.98 1.17 -13.79
C TRP A 66 -5.99 1.76 -12.80
N ASP A 67 -7.04 2.40 -13.29
CA ASP A 67 -7.83 3.37 -12.52
C ASP A 67 -9.29 3.34 -12.97
N ASP A 68 -10.18 3.07 -12.02
CA ASP A 68 -11.63 2.92 -12.22
C ASP A 68 -12.38 4.24 -12.39
N SER A 69 -11.72 5.37 -12.17
CA SER A 69 -12.23 6.71 -12.48
C SER A 69 -11.91 7.15 -13.92
N SER A 70 -11.03 6.42 -14.62
CA SER A 70 -10.62 6.76 -15.98
C SER A 70 -11.71 6.42 -17.00
N PRO A 71 -11.94 7.27 -18.03
CA PRO A 71 -12.80 6.91 -19.16
C PRO A 71 -12.31 5.66 -19.93
N GLN A 72 -11.03 5.31 -19.80
CA GLN A 72 -10.42 4.14 -20.42
C GLN A 72 -10.65 2.84 -19.63
N TRP A 73 -11.26 2.92 -18.43
CA TRP A 73 -11.51 1.77 -17.58
C TRP A 73 -12.46 0.78 -18.25
N ASP A 74 -11.95 -0.41 -18.56
CA ASP A 74 -12.71 -1.46 -19.26
C ASP A 74 -13.62 -2.28 -18.33
N ARG A 75 -13.66 -1.94 -17.04
CA ARG A 75 -14.38 -2.69 -15.98
C ARG A 75 -13.91 -4.14 -15.87
N LEU A 76 -12.70 -4.45 -16.32
CA LEU A 76 -12.07 -5.73 -16.13
C LEU A 76 -10.96 -5.60 -15.09
N SER A 77 -10.79 -6.63 -14.29
CA SER A 77 -9.62 -6.73 -13.42
C SER A 77 -9.27 -8.18 -13.17
N PRO A 78 -7.97 -8.51 -13.15
CA PRO A 78 -7.48 -9.77 -12.62
C PRO A 78 -7.86 -10.02 -11.15
N VAL A 79 -8.18 -8.95 -10.40
CA VAL A 79 -8.61 -9.04 -9.00
C VAL A 79 -10.08 -8.64 -8.91
N VAL A 80 -10.90 -9.59 -8.46
CA VAL A 80 -12.34 -9.39 -8.26
C VAL A 80 -12.65 -9.69 -6.80
N ILE A 81 -13.28 -8.75 -6.10
CA ILE A 81 -13.69 -8.90 -4.70
C ILE A 81 -15.21 -8.86 -4.66
N ARG A 82 -15.85 -9.94 -4.20
CA ARG A 82 -17.32 -10.06 -4.11
C ARG A 82 -18.04 -9.73 -5.43
N GLY A 83 -17.47 -10.16 -6.55
CA GLY A 83 -18.00 -9.89 -7.90
C GLY A 83 -17.69 -8.50 -8.46
N VAL A 84 -16.98 -7.64 -7.71
CA VAL A 84 -16.59 -6.30 -8.16
C VAL A 84 -15.13 -6.30 -8.65
N PRO A 85 -14.85 -5.92 -9.91
CA PRO A 85 -13.49 -5.76 -10.42
C PRO A 85 -12.75 -4.62 -9.74
N ILE A 86 -11.51 -4.86 -9.29
CA ILE A 86 -10.71 -3.90 -8.54
C ILE A 86 -9.55 -3.38 -9.41
N ALA A 87 -9.59 -2.10 -9.79
CA ALA A 87 -8.52 -1.46 -10.56
C ALA A 87 -7.16 -1.54 -9.85
N ILE A 88 -6.07 -1.53 -10.61
CA ILE A 88 -4.71 -1.76 -10.06
C ILE A 88 -4.31 -0.67 -9.06
N ILE A 89 -4.77 0.58 -9.22
CA ILE A 89 -4.50 1.69 -8.29
C ILE A 89 -4.89 1.35 -6.84
N HIS A 90 -5.92 0.52 -6.68
CA HIS A 90 -6.47 0.11 -5.39
C HIS A 90 -5.71 -1.04 -4.73
N TRP A 91 -4.78 -1.68 -5.45
CA TRP A 91 -4.04 -2.85 -4.96
C TRP A 91 -3.19 -2.55 -3.73
N GLN A 92 -2.63 -1.35 -3.64
CA GLN A 92 -1.92 -0.91 -2.46
C GLN A 92 -2.82 -1.01 -1.23
N THR A 93 -4.02 -0.43 -1.29
CA THR A 93 -4.99 -0.40 -0.18
C THR A 93 -5.41 -1.80 0.25
N ILE A 94 -5.70 -2.72 -0.69
CA ILE A 94 -6.19 -4.06 -0.34
C ILE A 94 -5.08 -4.98 0.17
N TYR A 95 -3.89 -4.96 -0.43
CA TYR A 95 -2.83 -5.92 -0.11
C TYR A 95 -1.91 -5.47 1.02
N CYS A 96 -1.74 -4.15 1.24
CA CYS A 96 -0.80 -3.67 2.26
C CYS A 96 -1.25 -4.03 3.69
N TYR A 97 -2.56 -4.15 3.92
CA TYR A 97 -3.11 -4.57 5.20
C TYR A 97 -3.46 -6.06 5.14
N GLY A 98 -3.01 -6.88 6.10
CA GLY A 98 -3.38 -8.31 6.19
C GLY A 98 -2.52 -9.28 5.36
N HIS A 99 -2.03 -8.87 4.19
CA HIS A 99 -1.19 -9.72 3.32
C HIS A 99 0.17 -9.09 3.00
N ASN A 100 0.88 -8.66 4.03
CA ASN A 100 2.19 -7.98 3.89
C ASN A 100 3.20 -8.81 3.07
N ARG A 101 3.15 -10.15 3.10
CA ARG A 101 4.01 -10.98 2.23
C ARG A 101 3.68 -10.79 0.75
N TRP A 102 2.41 -10.77 0.38
CA TRP A 102 1.96 -10.54 -1.00
C TRP A 102 2.26 -9.13 -1.46
N TRP A 103 1.96 -8.13 -0.62
CA TRP A 103 2.29 -6.74 -0.93
C TRP A 103 3.80 -6.56 -1.15
N ARG A 104 4.66 -7.17 -0.33
CA ARG A 104 6.11 -7.14 -0.55
C ARG A 104 6.49 -7.67 -1.94
N GLY A 105 5.86 -8.75 -2.40
CA GLY A 105 6.12 -9.34 -3.72
C GLY A 105 5.69 -8.46 -4.90
N ILE A 106 4.61 -7.67 -4.76
CA ILE A 106 4.05 -6.88 -5.88
C ILE A 106 4.34 -5.38 -5.81
N SER A 107 4.68 -4.85 -4.63
CA SER A 107 4.80 -3.41 -4.37
C SER A 107 5.78 -2.72 -5.31
N GLN A 108 6.94 -3.33 -5.57
CA GLN A 108 7.94 -2.77 -6.48
C GLN A 108 7.39 -2.58 -7.89
N LYS A 109 6.74 -3.60 -8.46
CA LYS A 109 6.10 -3.53 -9.78
C LYS A 109 4.96 -2.52 -9.78
N TRP A 110 4.13 -2.52 -8.72
CA TRP A 110 3.04 -1.57 -8.57
C TRP A 110 3.52 -0.11 -8.60
N TYR A 111 4.60 0.21 -7.87
CA TYR A 111 5.19 1.55 -7.91
C TYR A 111 5.74 1.89 -9.29
N GLN A 112 6.38 0.94 -9.99
CA GLN A 112 6.84 1.16 -11.37
C GLN A 112 5.66 1.47 -12.31
N TRP A 113 4.58 0.69 -12.24
CA TRP A 113 3.36 0.93 -13.02
C TRP A 113 2.75 2.29 -12.72
N LYS A 114 2.69 2.70 -11.45
CA LYS A 114 2.18 4.02 -11.05
C LYS A 114 2.86 5.15 -11.80
N PHE A 115 4.19 5.16 -11.81
CA PHE A 115 4.94 6.22 -12.50
C PHE A 115 4.86 6.10 -14.01
N LEU A 116 4.82 4.88 -14.53
CA LEU A 116 4.69 4.63 -15.96
C LEU A 116 3.35 5.17 -16.50
N VAL A 117 2.23 4.84 -15.84
CA VAL A 117 0.90 5.29 -16.24
C VAL A 117 0.74 6.80 -16.06
N ALA A 118 1.24 7.36 -14.96
CA ALA A 118 1.18 8.80 -14.73
C ALA A 118 1.83 9.59 -15.87
N GLU A 119 3.03 9.17 -16.29
CA GLU A 119 3.74 9.84 -17.39
C GLU A 119 3.10 9.57 -18.76
N TYR A 120 2.67 8.33 -19.01
CA TYR A 120 1.95 7.94 -20.22
C TYR A 120 0.69 8.79 -20.45
N ARG A 121 -0.09 9.01 -19.39
CA ARG A 121 -1.27 9.89 -19.43
C ARG A 121 -0.90 11.36 -19.63
N SER A 122 0.18 11.83 -19.01
CA SER A 122 0.60 13.24 -19.12
C SER A 122 1.11 13.64 -20.51
N LEU A 123 1.71 12.70 -21.26
CA LEU A 123 2.35 12.99 -22.55
C LEU A 123 1.52 12.56 -23.76
N SER A 124 0.35 11.92 -23.55
CA SER A 124 -0.37 11.11 -24.54
C SER A 124 0.43 9.88 -25.02
N PRO A 125 -0.23 8.86 -25.63
CA PRO A 125 0.49 7.70 -26.17
C PRO A 125 1.59 8.06 -27.16
N THR A 126 1.31 8.95 -28.11
CA THR A 126 2.27 9.37 -29.13
C THR A 126 3.45 10.12 -28.50
N GLY A 127 3.18 11.12 -27.66
CA GLY A 127 4.23 11.90 -27.02
C GLY A 127 5.10 11.06 -26.08
N PHE A 128 4.51 10.08 -25.39
CA PHE A 128 5.24 9.14 -24.55
C PHE A 128 6.23 8.30 -25.37
N TRP A 129 5.79 7.72 -26.49
CA TRP A 129 6.68 6.92 -27.33
C TRP A 129 7.71 7.77 -28.08
N CYS A 130 7.39 9.01 -28.47
CA CYS A 130 8.37 9.97 -28.99
C CYS A 130 9.45 10.29 -27.95
N LYS A 131 9.08 10.49 -26.67
CA LYS A 131 10.04 10.72 -25.59
C LYS A 131 10.94 9.51 -25.35
N TYR A 132 10.38 8.31 -25.40
CA TYR A 132 11.10 7.06 -25.14
C TYR A 132 11.44 6.31 -26.43
N CYS A 133 12.11 7.02 -27.32
CA CYS A 133 12.57 6.53 -28.62
C CYS A 133 14.10 6.71 -28.73
N HIS A 134 14.77 5.77 -29.37
CA HIS A 134 16.15 5.90 -29.79
C HIS A 134 16.26 5.49 -31.26
N ASP A 135 16.78 6.38 -32.10
CA ASP A 135 16.91 6.18 -33.56
C ASP A 135 15.61 5.75 -34.25
N GLY A 136 14.48 6.36 -33.85
CA GLY A 136 13.16 6.03 -34.40
C GLY A 136 12.52 4.76 -33.82
N VAL A 137 13.23 4.02 -32.96
CA VAL A 137 12.74 2.78 -32.34
C VAL A 137 12.30 3.02 -30.89
N PRO A 138 11.06 2.68 -30.52
CA PRO A 138 10.61 2.75 -29.13
C PRO A 138 11.45 1.86 -28.19
N LEU A 139 11.83 2.41 -27.05
CA LEU A 139 12.51 1.66 -26.00
C LEU A 139 11.59 0.60 -25.41
N LYS A 140 12.16 -0.52 -24.99
CA LYS A 140 11.42 -1.54 -24.22
C LYS A 140 10.89 -0.92 -22.93
N VAL A 141 9.65 -1.25 -22.55
CA VAL A 141 9.01 -0.75 -21.32
C VAL A 141 9.87 -0.98 -20.06
N THR A 142 10.58 -2.10 -19.98
CA THR A 142 11.51 -2.37 -18.86
C THR A 142 12.67 -1.39 -18.81
N CYS A 143 13.18 -0.95 -19.96
CA CYS A 143 14.19 0.09 -20.06
C CYS A 143 13.62 1.45 -19.60
N ILE A 144 12.42 1.79 -20.05
CA ILE A 144 11.72 3.01 -19.65
C ILE A 144 11.51 3.07 -18.13
N MET A 145 10.99 2.00 -17.53
CA MET A 145 10.84 1.90 -16.07
C MET A 145 12.16 2.09 -15.33
N ARG A 146 13.27 1.56 -15.86
CA ARG A 146 14.61 1.75 -15.28
C ARG A 146 15.06 3.20 -15.38
N LEU A 147 14.89 3.85 -16.53
CA LEU A 147 15.22 5.26 -16.73
C LEU A 147 14.42 6.15 -15.77
N GLN A 148 13.11 5.92 -15.64
CA GLN A 148 12.28 6.64 -14.68
C GLN A 148 12.73 6.41 -13.23
N CYS A 149 13.14 5.18 -12.87
CA CYS A 149 13.68 4.90 -11.53
C CYS A 149 14.99 5.65 -11.27
N GLN A 150 15.88 5.73 -12.26
CA GLN A 150 17.15 6.45 -12.16
C GLN A 150 16.92 7.96 -12.03
N ALA A 151 16.03 8.52 -12.86
CA ALA A 151 15.68 9.94 -12.81
C ALA A 151 15.16 10.34 -11.42
N ARG A 152 14.22 9.57 -10.84
CA ARG A 152 13.70 9.85 -9.49
C ARG A 152 14.76 9.77 -8.40
N ARG A 153 15.70 8.81 -8.49
CA ARG A 153 16.82 8.72 -7.55
C ARG A 153 17.71 9.96 -7.66
N ALA A 154 18.08 10.35 -8.88
CA ALA A 154 18.89 11.54 -9.11
C ALA A 154 18.19 12.82 -8.59
N GLU A 155 16.88 12.94 -8.76
CA GLU A 155 16.09 14.05 -8.21
C GLU A 155 16.07 14.05 -6.67
N ASP A 156 15.88 12.89 -6.04
CA ASP A 156 15.92 12.77 -4.59
C ASP A 156 17.33 13.09 -4.05
N ASP A 157 18.39 12.61 -4.68
CA ASP A 157 19.78 12.91 -4.32
C ASP A 157 20.12 14.41 -4.47
N ALA A 158 19.61 15.06 -5.53
CA ALA A 158 19.73 16.49 -5.72
C ALA A 158 19.00 17.27 -4.61
N MET A 159 17.83 16.82 -4.16
CA MET A 159 17.10 17.43 -3.05
C MET A 159 17.81 17.25 -1.72
N VAL A 160 18.41 16.07 -1.46
CA VAL A 160 19.25 15.84 -0.28
C VAL A 160 20.45 16.77 -0.27
N THR A 161 21.12 16.92 -1.42
CA THR A 161 22.26 17.84 -1.57
C THR A 161 21.84 19.27 -1.25
N ARG A 162 20.70 19.73 -1.78
CA ARG A 162 20.16 21.06 -1.47
C ARG A 162 19.82 21.23 0.01
N ALA A 163 19.29 20.20 0.67
CA ALA A 163 19.00 20.24 2.10
C ALA A 163 20.28 20.39 2.94
N HIS A 164 21.35 19.66 2.60
CA HIS A 164 22.65 19.81 3.26
C HIS A 164 23.33 21.16 3.03
N LEU A 165 23.04 21.82 1.91
CA LEU A 165 23.52 23.19 1.66
C LEU A 165 22.71 24.26 2.40
N ALA A 166 21.42 23.98 2.67
CA ALA A 166 20.52 24.93 3.31
C ALA A 166 20.61 24.93 4.85
N TYR A 167 21.02 23.81 5.45
CA TYR A 167 21.10 23.64 6.90
C TYR A 167 22.49 23.20 7.31
N ASN A 168 22.99 23.73 8.42
CA ASN A 168 24.23 23.21 8.99
C ASN A 168 24.02 21.80 9.59
N ALA A 169 25.10 21.14 10.01
CA ALA A 169 25.03 19.74 10.47
C ALA A 169 24.09 19.53 11.67
N GLU A 170 24.04 20.47 12.61
CA GLU A 170 23.19 20.37 13.81
C GLU A 170 21.71 20.57 13.46
N GLU A 171 21.41 21.62 12.69
CA GLU A 171 20.06 21.89 12.19
C GLU A 171 19.54 20.73 11.33
N PHE A 172 20.37 20.19 10.45
CA PHE A 172 20.02 19.05 9.62
C PHE A 172 19.67 17.84 10.50
N ALA A 173 20.50 17.51 11.48
CA ALA A 173 20.26 16.40 12.40
C ALA A 173 18.99 16.61 13.25
N HIS A 174 18.62 17.85 13.54
CA HIS A 174 17.39 18.17 14.25
C HIS A 174 16.14 18.04 13.36
N ILE A 175 16.18 18.62 12.15
CA ILE A 175 15.06 18.69 11.21
C ILE A 175 14.80 17.32 10.57
N PHE A 176 15.85 16.63 10.14
CA PHE A 176 15.79 15.36 9.43
C PHE A 176 16.07 14.20 10.37
N ALA A 177 15.32 14.10 11.45
CA ALA A 177 15.37 12.97 12.37
C ALA A 177 13.99 12.44 12.74
N TYR A 178 13.98 11.19 13.20
CA TYR A 178 12.78 10.54 13.73
C TYR A 178 13.09 9.90 15.08
N ARG A 179 12.05 9.79 15.91
CA ARG A 179 12.12 9.09 17.19
C ARG A 179 12.00 7.59 16.96
N THR A 180 12.91 6.82 17.53
CA THR A 180 12.81 5.35 17.59
C THR A 180 12.25 4.90 18.94
N THR A 181 11.84 3.64 19.01
CA THR A 181 11.43 2.99 20.26
C THR A 181 12.52 3.19 21.33
N GLY A 182 12.15 3.72 22.49
CA GLY A 182 13.10 4.06 23.56
C GLY A 182 13.58 5.52 23.59
N ARG A 183 12.90 6.45 22.89
CA ARG A 183 13.18 7.91 22.87
C ARG A 183 14.52 8.32 22.27
N VAL A 184 15.27 7.42 21.64
CA VAL A 184 16.48 7.78 20.90
C VAL A 184 16.08 8.48 19.59
N THR A 185 16.74 9.59 19.29
CA THR A 185 16.55 10.32 18.02
C THR A 185 17.56 9.80 17.01
N ARG A 186 17.10 9.42 15.81
CA ARG A 186 17.95 8.96 14.70
C ARG A 186 17.82 9.88 13.51
N VAL A 187 18.96 10.32 12.98
CA VAL A 187 19.03 11.09 11.72
C VAL A 187 18.59 10.19 10.56
N MET A 188 17.79 10.74 9.67
CA MET A 188 17.35 10.09 8.45
C MET A 188 18.54 9.89 7.52
N THR A 189 18.62 8.71 6.90
CA THR A 189 19.66 8.38 5.91
C THR A 189 19.08 8.03 4.55
N ASP A 190 17.78 7.76 4.47
CA ASP A 190 17.09 7.46 3.22
C ASP A 190 16.86 8.75 2.41
N ALA A 191 17.50 8.84 1.25
CA ALA A 191 17.46 10.02 0.38
C ALA A 191 16.03 10.44 0.00
N ARG A 192 15.16 9.46 -0.31
CA ARG A 192 13.76 9.72 -0.64
C ARG A 192 13.02 10.36 0.53
N THR A 193 13.18 9.82 1.74
CA THR A 193 12.51 10.34 2.94
C THR A 193 12.97 11.76 3.24
N ILE A 194 14.28 12.03 3.17
CA ILE A 194 14.86 13.37 3.35
C ILE A 194 14.30 14.32 2.28
N ALA A 195 14.35 13.95 1.00
CA ALA A 195 13.84 14.76 -0.10
C ALA A 195 12.33 15.06 0.04
N GLN A 196 11.52 14.10 0.47
CA GLN A 196 10.09 14.31 0.72
C GLN A 196 9.81 15.24 1.89
N LEU A 197 10.61 15.19 2.96
CA LEU A 197 10.48 16.11 4.08
C LEU A 197 10.91 17.52 3.64
N TYR A 198 12.03 17.64 2.91
CA TYR A 198 12.53 18.93 2.46
C TYR A 198 11.56 19.63 1.50
N ARG A 199 11.00 18.92 0.52
CA ARG A 199 9.94 19.46 -0.35
C ARG A 199 8.74 20.00 0.44
N ARG A 200 8.35 19.33 1.54
CA ARG A 200 7.27 19.78 2.43
C ARG A 200 7.64 21.03 3.23
N ILE A 201 8.89 21.16 3.64
CA ILE A 201 9.39 22.36 4.32
C ILE A 201 9.34 23.55 3.37
N LEU A 202 9.88 23.39 2.14
CA LEU A 202 9.85 24.44 1.12
C LEU A 202 8.42 24.88 0.78
N ALA A 203 7.49 23.92 0.63
CA ALA A 203 6.09 24.22 0.34
C ALA A 203 5.34 24.98 1.45
N ARG A 204 5.90 25.05 2.67
CA ARG A 204 5.34 25.83 3.80
C ARG A 204 5.95 27.22 3.93
N GLN A 205 7.03 27.48 3.21
CA GLN A 205 7.75 28.76 3.23
C GLN A 205 7.34 29.68 2.07
N CYS A 206 6.57 29.16 1.11
CA CYS A 206 5.85 29.92 0.09
C CYS A 206 4.43 30.23 0.57
#